data_AF-A0A6J5IYL4-F1
#
_entry.id   AF-A0A6J5IYL4-F1
#
_cell.length_a   1.000
_cell.length_b   1.000
_cell.length_c   1.000
_cell.angle_alpha   90.00
_cell.angle_beta   90.00
_cell.angle_gamma   90.00
#
_symmetry.space_group_name_H-M   'P 1'
#
loop_
_entity.id
_entity.type
_entity.pdbx_description
1 polymer ?
#
loop_
_entity_poly.entity_id
_entity_poly.type
_entity_poly.pdbx_seq_one_letter_code
_entity_poly.pdbx_strand_id
1 'polypeptide(L)' 'MSLAVVRSRAPASGRAPDVTVEVHLANGLPSFSIVGL' A
#
# COMPACT_ATOMS: atom_id res chain seq x y z
N MET A 1 9.66 -1.42 13.82
CA MET A 1 9.46 -2.11 12.53
C MET A 1 8.08 -2.74 12.56
N SER A 2 7.09 -2.06 11.99
CA SER A 2 5.73 -2.58 11.85
C SER A 2 5.37 -2.59 10.37
N LEU A 3 4.90 -3.74 9.89
CA LEU A 3 4.43 -3.94 8.52
C LEU A 3 2.93 -4.24 8.58
N ALA A 4 2.14 -3.41 7.92
CA ALA A 4 0.72 -3.69 7.69
C ALA A 4 0.51 -4.08 6.23
N VAL A 5 -0.22 -5.17 5.99
CA VAL A 5 -0.54 -5.66 4.65
C VAL A 5 -2.05 -5.58 4.46
N VAL A 6 -2.47 -4.91 3.38
CA VAL A 6 -3.88 -4.73 3.03
C VAL A 6 -4.15 -5.35 1.66
N ARG A 7 -5.11 -6.28 1.61
CA ARG A 7 -5.62 -6.80 0.33
C ARG A 7 -6.68 -5.83 -0.19
N SER A 8 -6.52 -5.37 -1.42
CA SER A 8 -7.36 -4.38 -2.07
C SER A 8 -7.57 -4.74 -3.54
N ARG A 9 -8.24 -3.89 -4.31
CA ARG A 9 -8.38 -4.01 -5.76
C ARG A 9 -8.05 -2.69 -6.46
N ALA A 10 -7.46 -2.77 -7.65
CA ALA A 10 -7.12 -1.59 -8.45
C ALA A 10 -8.40 -0.87 -8.93
N PRO A 11 -8.37 0.47 -9.08
CA PRO A 11 -9.51 1.23 -9.58
C PRO A 11 -9.68 1.02 -11.09
N ALA A 12 -10.36 -0.05 -11.47
CA ALA A 12 -10.66 -0.40 -12.86
C ALA A 12 -12.15 -0.74 -13.02
N SER A 13 -12.71 -0.47 -14.20
CA SER A 13 -14.07 -0.86 -14.54
C SER A 13 -14.18 -2.38 -14.78
N GLY A 14 -15.34 -2.95 -14.49
CA GLY A 14 -15.56 -4.38 -14.62
C GLY A 14 -14.80 -5.20 -13.58
N ARG A 15 -13.97 -6.16 -14.01
CA ARG A 15 -13.20 -7.03 -13.10
C ARG A 15 -11.93 -6.32 -12.63
N ALA A 16 -12.07 -5.52 -11.58
CA ALA A 16 -10.95 -4.87 -10.92
C ALA A 16 -9.88 -5.90 -10.46
N PRO A 17 -8.61 -5.76 -10.87
CA PRO A 17 -7.51 -6.63 -10.44
C PRO A 17 -7.30 -6.62 -8.92
N ASP A 18 -6.92 -7.76 -8.34
CA ASP A 18 -6.49 -7.83 -6.95
C ASP A 18 -5.12 -7.17 -6.77
N VAL A 19 -4.96 -6.39 -5.70
CA VAL A 19 -3.74 -5.66 -5.35
C VAL A 19 -3.43 -5.87 -3.88
N THR A 20 -2.15 -5.95 -3.53
CA THR A 20 -1.70 -5.97 -2.14
C THR A 20 -0.94 -4.68 -1.86
N VAL A 21 -1.31 -3.98 -0.79
CA VAL A 21 -0.65 -2.76 -0.33
C VAL A 21 0.12 -3.06 0.95
N GLU A 22 1.40 -2.72 0.95
CA GLU A 22 2.28 -2.87 2.10
C GLU A 22 2.61 -1.49 2.68
N VAL A 23 2.48 -1.35 4.00
CA VAL A 23 2.80 -0.13 4.72
C VAL A 23 3.87 -0.44 5.76
N HIS A 24 5.01 0.22 5.62
CA HIS A 24 6.12 0.11 6.54
C HIS A 24 6.18 1.35 7.43
N LEU A 25 6.07 1.15 8.74
CA LEU A 25 6.26 2.21 9.73
C LEU A 25 7.69 2.21 10.26
N ALA A 26 8.32 3.38 10.19
CA ALA A 26 9.64 3.67 10.74
C ALA A 26 9.54 4.72 11.86
N ASN A 27 10.44 4.64 12.84
CA ASN A 27 10.50 5.57 13.98
C ASN A 27 11.30 6.87 13.66
N GLY A 28 11.43 7.20 12.38
CA GLY A 28 12.19 8.36 11.91
C GLY A 28 11.41 9.68 11.99
N LEU A 29 11.93 10.72 11.34
CA LEU A 29 11.20 11.97 11.16
C LEU A 29 9.91 11.74 10.36
N PRO A 30 8.86 12.56 10.59
CA PRO A 30 7.62 12.48 9.82
C PRO A 30 7.89 12.62 8.34
N SER A 31 7.61 11.56 7.60
CA SER A 31 7.75 11.51 6.15
C SER A 31 6.78 10.47 5.61
N PHE A 32 6.36 10.67 4.36
CA PHE A 32 5.47 9.76 3.65
C PHE A 32 6.00 9.59 2.23
N SER A 33 6.10 8.34 1.80
CA SER A 33 6.58 7.98 0.47
C SER A 33 5.73 6.85 -0.10
N ILE A 34 5.53 6.88 -1.42
CA ILE A 34 4.81 5.84 -2.16
C ILE A 34 5.73 5.36 -3.29
N VAL A 35 5.77 4.04 -3.49
CA VAL A 35 6.56 3.41 -4.56
C VAL A 35 5.66 2.49 -5.36
N GLY A 36 5.77 2.54 -6.69
CA GLY A 36 5.12 1.56 -7.58
C GLY A 36 3.61 1.70 -7.75
N LEU A 37 3.07 2.93 -7.68
CA LEU A 37 1.71 3.22 -8.18
C LEU A 37 1.63 3.08 -9.69
#